data_AF-A0AAU9XYM3-F1
#
_entry.id   AF-A0AAU9XYM3-F1
#
_cell.length_a   1.000
_cell.length_b   1.000
_cell.length_c   1.000
_cell.angle_alpha   90.00
_cell.angle_beta   90.00
_cell.angle_gamma   90.00
#
_symmetry.space_group_name_H-M   'P 1'
#
loop_
_entity.id
_entity.type
_entity.pdbx_description
1 polymer ?
#
loop_
_entity_poly.entity_id
_entity_poly.type
_entity_poly.pdbx_seq_one_letter_code
_entity_poly.pdbx_strand_id
1 'polypeptide(L)'
;AGLLPGPDVLKVVEAFSNETNYTVWNDLISNRSLAGAILRYSHCYPSLQAFCTKLYEPISTKLGWNPIEGESHLDTLLRGLIIGRLGKYGHPATVKEAQKRFEAHCKGESTIPADLRSVVYSTVLKHGDGNTLESVMQLLKEADLHED
;
A
#
# COMPACT_ATOMS: atom_id res chain seq x y z
N ALA A 1 7.54 -27.87 -5.54
CA ALA A 1 6.22 -27.21 -5.40
C ALA A 1 5.50 -27.85 -4.22
N GLY A 2 4.90 -27.05 -3.31
CA GLY A 2 4.12 -27.55 -2.17
C GLY A 2 4.93 -28.01 -0.96
N LEU A 3 5.70 -27.12 -0.33
CA LEU A 3 6.52 -27.46 0.87
C LEU A 3 5.76 -27.31 2.19
N LEU A 4 4.64 -26.56 2.24
CA LEU A 4 3.82 -26.38 3.44
C LEU A 4 2.33 -26.25 3.08
N PRO A 5 1.41 -26.87 3.86
CA PRO A 5 -0.02 -26.64 3.75
C PRO A 5 -0.39 -25.15 3.89
N GLY A 6 -1.38 -24.67 3.12
CA GLY A 6 -1.86 -23.29 3.18
C GLY A 6 -2.18 -22.74 4.59
N PRO A 7 -2.77 -23.52 5.50
CA PRO A 7 -2.98 -23.11 6.90
C PRO A 7 -1.69 -22.84 7.68
N ASP A 8 -0.60 -23.56 7.40
CA ASP A 8 0.68 -23.39 8.07
C ASP A 8 1.40 -22.13 7.58
N VAL A 9 1.21 -21.77 6.31
CA VAL A 9 1.64 -20.47 5.79
C VAL A 9 0.91 -19.32 6.51
N LEU A 10 -0.37 -19.47 6.83
CA LEU A 10 -1.13 -18.45 7.56
C LEU A 10 -0.64 -18.28 9.00
N LYS A 11 -0.32 -19.37 9.70
CA LYS A 11 0.28 -19.32 11.06
C LYS A 11 1.67 -18.68 11.06
N VAL A 12 2.49 -19.00 10.07
CA VAL A 12 3.81 -18.37 9.90
C VAL A 12 3.66 -16.87 9.67
N VAL A 13 2.74 -16.44 8.81
CA VAL A 13 2.47 -15.02 8.54
C VAL A 13 1.89 -14.30 9.77
N GLU A 14 1.07 -14.96 10.58
CA GLU A 14 0.56 -14.41 11.84
C GLU A 14 1.67 -14.22 12.88
N ALA A 15 2.69 -15.08 12.90
CA ALA A 15 3.88 -14.88 13.75
C ALA A 15 4.72 -13.65 13.33
N PHE A 16 4.61 -13.20 12.07
CA PHE A 16 5.28 -11.99 11.57
C PHE A 16 4.49 -10.70 11.88
N SER A 17 3.32 -10.74 12.53
CA SER A 17 2.56 -9.51 12.82
C SER A 17 3.30 -8.52 13.74
N ASN A 18 4.35 -8.96 14.43
CA ASN A 18 5.24 -8.13 15.26
C ASN A 18 6.58 -7.78 14.57
N GLU A 19 6.80 -8.21 13.33
CA GLU A 19 8.06 -8.00 12.61
C GLU A 19 8.21 -6.55 12.14
N THR A 20 9.38 -5.98 12.33
CA THR A 20 9.70 -4.59 11.97
C THR A 20 10.73 -4.47 10.85
N ASN A 21 11.33 -5.57 10.42
CA ASN A 21 12.41 -5.57 9.43
C ASN A 21 11.88 -5.48 8.00
N TYR A 22 12.34 -4.46 7.26
CA TYR A 22 12.00 -4.23 5.86
C TYR A 22 12.30 -5.43 4.96
N THR A 23 13.47 -6.05 5.08
CA THR A 23 13.90 -7.15 4.22
C THR A 23 12.99 -8.36 4.38
N VAL A 24 12.57 -8.66 5.61
CA VAL A 24 11.63 -9.75 5.90
C VAL A 24 10.27 -9.48 5.26
N TRP A 25 9.76 -8.25 5.38
CA TRP A 25 8.51 -7.86 4.73
C TRP A 25 8.60 -7.87 3.21
N ASN A 26 9.70 -7.36 2.64
CA ASN A 26 9.93 -7.33 1.21
C ASN A 26 9.99 -8.74 0.61
N ASP A 27 10.66 -9.67 1.28
CA ASP A 27 10.73 -11.08 0.85
C ASP A 27 9.36 -11.77 0.93
N LEU A 28 8.65 -11.58 2.05
CA LEU A 28 7.30 -12.14 2.25
C LEU A 28 6.29 -11.62 1.22
N ILE A 29 6.43 -10.35 0.86
CA ILE A 29 5.60 -9.68 -0.13
C ILE A 29 5.95 -10.12 -1.56
N SER A 30 7.25 -10.23 -1.88
CA SER A 30 7.73 -10.56 -3.22
C SER A 30 7.40 -12.00 -3.61
N ASN A 31 7.39 -12.93 -2.65
CA ASN A 31 7.08 -14.35 -2.89
C ASN A 31 5.57 -14.64 -3.09
N ARG A 32 4.69 -13.63 -2.96
CA ARG A 32 3.22 -13.81 -3.02
C ARG A 32 2.53 -13.25 -4.28
N SER A 33 3.29 -12.90 -5.30
CA SER A 33 2.73 -12.34 -6.55
C SER A 33 1.81 -13.32 -7.30
N LEU A 34 2.04 -14.64 -7.22
CA LEU A 34 1.26 -15.65 -7.95
C LEU A 34 -0.12 -15.96 -7.32
N ALA A 35 -0.19 -16.10 -5.99
CA ALA A 35 -1.43 -16.49 -5.30
C ALA A 35 -2.49 -15.38 -5.31
N GLY A 36 -2.08 -14.12 -5.19
CA GLY A 36 -2.99 -12.98 -5.22
C GLY A 36 -3.63 -12.72 -6.60
N ALA A 37 -3.01 -13.19 -7.69
CA ALA A 37 -3.55 -13.09 -9.04
C ALA A 37 -4.63 -14.17 -9.29
N ILE A 38 -4.38 -15.41 -8.87
CA ILE A 38 -5.29 -16.54 -9.04
C ILE A 38 -6.51 -16.39 -8.11
N LEU A 39 -6.31 -15.93 -6.87
CA LEU A 39 -7.40 -15.80 -5.90
C LEU A 39 -8.28 -14.56 -6.12
N ARG A 40 -7.91 -13.61 -7.00
CA ARG A 40 -8.70 -12.38 -7.25
C ARG A 40 -10.12 -12.68 -7.75
N TYR A 41 -10.28 -13.77 -8.48
CA TYR A 41 -11.56 -14.22 -9.04
C TYR A 41 -12.18 -15.36 -8.22
N SER A 42 -11.56 -15.74 -7.11
CA SER A 42 -12.08 -16.76 -6.21
C SER A 42 -13.02 -16.14 -5.17
N HIS A 43 -13.99 -16.92 -4.72
CA HIS A 43 -14.92 -16.55 -3.64
C HIS A 43 -14.20 -16.20 -2.32
N CYS A 44 -12.92 -16.58 -2.20
CA CYS A 44 -12.08 -16.34 -1.03
C CYS A 44 -11.40 -14.96 -1.03
N TYR A 45 -11.55 -14.15 -2.09
CA TYR A 45 -10.88 -12.85 -2.19
C TYR A 45 -11.23 -11.88 -1.05
N PRO A 46 -12.50 -11.74 -0.61
CA PRO A 46 -12.83 -10.89 0.53
C PRO A 46 -12.12 -11.34 1.83
N SER A 47 -12.04 -12.65 2.08
CA SER A 47 -11.31 -13.20 3.23
C SER A 47 -9.81 -12.94 3.14
N LEU A 48 -9.24 -13.00 1.93
CA LEU A 48 -7.85 -12.64 1.68
C LEU A 48 -7.61 -11.15 1.92
N GLN A 49 -8.52 -10.28 1.51
CA GLN A 49 -8.44 -8.84 1.80
C GLN A 49 -8.43 -8.60 3.30
N ALA A 50 -9.41 -9.15 4.03
CA ALA A 50 -9.51 -9.01 5.49
C ALA A 50 -8.27 -9.53 6.23
N PHE A 51 -7.73 -10.68 5.80
CA PHE A 51 -6.50 -11.23 6.36
C PHE A 51 -5.30 -10.28 6.11
N CYS A 52 -5.13 -9.82 4.88
CA CYS A 52 -4.03 -8.92 4.54
C CYS A 52 -4.14 -7.59 5.27
N THR A 53 -5.33 -6.99 5.37
CA THR A 53 -5.51 -5.73 6.09
C THR A 53 -5.15 -5.88 7.56
N LYS A 54 -5.64 -6.95 8.21
CA LYS A 54 -5.32 -7.24 9.62
C LYS A 54 -3.82 -7.45 9.86
N LEU A 55 -3.13 -8.06 8.90
CA LEU A 55 -1.69 -8.32 8.99
C LEU A 55 -0.86 -7.02 8.96
N TYR A 56 -1.20 -6.08 8.07
CA TYR A 56 -0.39 -4.89 7.81
C TYR A 56 -0.75 -3.69 8.70
N GLU A 57 -1.98 -3.64 9.23
CA GLU A 57 -2.50 -2.53 10.02
C GLU A 57 -1.64 -2.16 11.26
N PRO A 58 -1.12 -3.11 12.07
CA PRO A 58 -0.30 -2.77 13.23
C PRO A 58 0.96 -1.99 12.85
N ILE A 59 1.63 -2.39 11.77
CA ILE A 59 2.86 -1.74 11.30
C ILE A 59 2.56 -0.38 10.70
N SER A 60 1.48 -0.26 9.92
CA SER A 60 1.04 1.04 9.41
C SER A 60 0.70 2.02 10.53
N THR A 61 0.13 1.53 11.63
CA THR A 61 -0.20 2.35 12.80
C THR A 61 1.06 2.84 13.50
N LYS A 62 2.08 1.97 13.62
CA LYS A 62 3.38 2.33 14.21
C LYS A 62 4.16 3.34 13.37
N LEU A 63 4.24 3.14 12.06
CA LEU A 63 5.04 3.98 11.16
C LEU A 63 4.35 5.28 10.77
N GLY A 64 3.02 5.29 10.83
CA GLY A 64 2.20 6.40 10.36
C GLY A 64 2.45 6.73 8.90
N TRP A 65 1.94 7.89 8.49
CA TRP A 65 2.05 8.37 7.12
C TRP A 65 3.10 9.48 6.93
N ASN A 66 3.70 9.96 8.01
CA ASN A 66 4.69 11.03 8.00
C ASN A 66 5.97 10.51 8.67
N PRO A 67 7.15 11.00 8.27
CA PRO A 67 8.39 10.68 8.94
C PRO A 67 8.34 10.96 10.44
N ILE A 68 8.92 10.05 11.22
CA ILE A 68 9.08 10.17 12.67
C ILE A 68 10.52 10.61 12.93
N GLU A 69 10.73 11.45 13.95
CA GLU A 69 12.06 11.89 14.34
C GLU A 69 12.94 10.68 14.74
N GLY A 70 14.14 10.61 14.16
CA GLY A 70 15.07 9.51 14.39
C GLY A 70 14.72 8.21 13.65
N GLU A 71 13.76 8.22 12.73
CA GLU A 71 13.46 7.02 11.93
C GLU A 71 14.61 6.63 11.00
N SER A 72 14.78 5.32 10.80
CA SER A 72 15.78 4.82 9.87
C SER A 72 15.30 4.92 8.41
N HIS A 73 16.22 4.94 7.46
CA HIS A 73 15.86 4.85 6.04
C HIS A 73 15.01 3.61 5.72
N LEU A 74 15.24 2.49 6.42
CA LEU A 74 14.46 1.28 6.27
C LEU A 74 13.01 1.45 6.76
N ASP A 75 12.78 2.27 7.79
CA ASP A 75 11.42 2.59 8.25
C ASP A 75 10.65 3.41 7.20
N THR A 76 11.32 4.35 6.53
CA THR A 76 10.73 5.11 5.41
C THR A 76 10.34 4.19 4.25
N LEU A 77 11.21 3.25 3.86
CA LEU A 77 10.89 2.27 2.81
C LEU A 77 9.76 1.33 3.24
N LEU A 78 9.77 0.86 4.49
CA LEU A 78 8.73 0.00 5.04
C LEU A 78 7.37 0.70 5.08
N ARG A 79 7.34 2.00 5.41
CA ARG A 79 6.12 2.81 5.37
C ARG A 79 5.45 2.75 4.00
N GLY A 80 6.19 3.12 2.94
CA GLY A 80 5.65 3.11 1.58
C GLY A 80 5.15 1.72 1.18
N LEU A 81 5.92 0.68 1.50
CA LEU A 81 5.55 -0.70 1.21
C LEU A 81 4.24 -1.12 1.89
N ILE A 82 4.12 -0.88 3.19
CA ILE A 82 2.96 -1.29 4.01
C ILE A 82 1.70 -0.52 3.62
N ILE A 83 1.80 0.80 3.46
CA ILE A 83 0.69 1.64 2.99
C ILE A 83 0.23 1.16 1.61
N GLY A 84 1.17 0.84 0.71
CA GLY A 84 0.84 0.28 -0.61
C GLY A 84 0.09 -1.04 -0.55
N ARG A 85 0.42 -1.92 0.40
CA ARG A 85 -0.33 -3.17 0.60
C ARG A 85 -1.72 -2.91 1.15
N LEU A 86 -1.87 -2.06 2.15
CA LEU A 86 -3.17 -1.68 2.71
C LEU A 86 -4.08 -1.04 1.65
N GLY A 87 -3.54 -0.12 0.85
CA GLY A 87 -4.23 0.48 -0.29
C GLY A 87 -4.63 -0.58 -1.33
N LYS A 88 -3.72 -1.50 -1.69
CA LYS A 88 -4.02 -2.61 -2.61
C LYS A 88 -5.16 -3.49 -2.12
N TYR A 89 -5.24 -3.79 -0.83
CA TYR A 89 -6.28 -4.67 -0.27
C TYR A 89 -7.55 -3.92 0.16
N GLY A 90 -7.60 -2.60 0.02
CA GLY A 90 -8.81 -1.80 0.26
C GLY A 90 -9.06 -1.51 1.74
N HIS A 91 -8.00 -1.32 2.53
CA HIS A 91 -8.13 -0.90 3.91
C HIS A 91 -8.81 0.48 4.00
N PRO A 92 -10.00 0.62 4.64
CA PRO A 92 -10.81 1.84 4.53
C PRO A 92 -10.10 3.11 4.98
N ALA A 93 -9.36 3.07 6.09
CA ALA A 93 -8.65 4.25 6.60
C ALA A 93 -7.50 4.66 5.67
N THR A 94 -6.79 3.69 5.09
CA THR A 94 -5.71 3.97 4.14
C THR A 94 -6.23 4.57 2.84
N VAL A 95 -7.34 4.03 2.31
CA VAL A 95 -7.97 4.58 1.09
C VAL A 95 -8.42 6.02 1.32
N LYS A 96 -9.09 6.28 2.45
CA LYS A 96 -9.57 7.62 2.79
C LYS A 96 -8.43 8.64 2.95
N GLU A 97 -7.34 8.26 3.61
CA GLU A 97 -6.19 9.15 3.78
C GLU A 97 -5.42 9.37 2.46
N ALA A 98 -5.34 8.35 1.59
CA ALA A 98 -4.78 8.51 0.25
C ALA A 98 -5.58 9.51 -0.58
N GLN A 99 -6.92 9.40 -0.58
CA GLN A 99 -7.81 10.33 -1.27
C GLN A 99 -7.66 11.76 -0.75
N LYS A 100 -7.69 11.95 0.56
CA LYS A 100 -7.48 13.26 1.20
C LYS A 100 -6.17 13.91 0.77
N ARG A 101 -5.07 13.17 0.79
CA ARG A 101 -3.74 13.68 0.41
C ARG A 101 -3.65 14.00 -1.07
N PHE A 102 -4.28 13.18 -1.91
CA PHE A 102 -4.37 13.43 -3.34
C PHE A 102 -5.15 14.70 -3.64
N GLU A 103 -6.32 14.88 -3.03
CA GLU A 103 -7.13 16.10 -3.21
C GLU A 103 -6.39 17.36 -2.77
N ALA A 104 -5.72 17.33 -1.61
CA ALA A 104 -4.90 18.45 -1.15
C ALA A 104 -3.72 18.72 -2.09
N HIS A 105 -3.18 17.68 -2.74
CA HIS A 105 -2.14 17.82 -3.75
C HIS A 105 -2.64 18.48 -5.03
N CYS A 106 -3.78 18.04 -5.56
CA CYS A 106 -4.41 18.63 -6.74
C CYS A 106 -4.77 20.12 -6.53
N LYS A 107 -5.11 20.52 -5.29
CA LYS A 107 -5.41 21.91 -4.93
C LYS A 107 -4.18 22.77 -4.67
N GLY A 108 -2.97 22.19 -4.67
CA GLY A 108 -1.74 22.88 -4.30
C GLY A 108 -1.62 23.22 -2.81
N GLU A 109 -2.48 22.66 -1.95
CA GLU A 109 -2.47 22.88 -0.50
C GLU A 109 -1.33 22.13 0.19
N SER A 110 -0.90 21.00 -0.38
CA SER A 110 0.22 20.20 0.13
C SER A 110 0.91 19.40 -0.98
N THR A 111 2.14 18.97 -0.73
CA THR A 111 2.85 18.07 -1.65
C THR A 111 2.88 16.65 -1.08
N ILE A 112 2.62 15.66 -1.94
CA ILE A 112 2.81 14.25 -1.55
C ILE A 112 4.32 13.95 -1.56
N PRO A 113 4.87 13.41 -0.45
CA PRO A 113 6.25 12.94 -0.40
C PRO A 113 6.58 11.97 -1.54
N ALA A 114 7.78 12.07 -2.10
CA ALA A 114 8.17 11.32 -3.29
C ALA A 114 8.06 9.78 -3.10
N ASP A 115 8.40 9.30 -1.90
CA ASP A 115 8.29 7.90 -1.46
C ASP A 115 6.85 7.39 -1.39
N LEU A 116 5.87 8.28 -1.19
CA LEU A 116 4.45 7.92 -1.09
C LEU A 116 3.64 8.20 -2.37
N ARG A 117 4.18 8.98 -3.31
CA ARG A 117 3.44 9.44 -4.49
C ARG A 117 2.86 8.29 -5.32
N SER A 118 3.69 7.30 -5.65
CA SER A 118 3.26 6.12 -6.41
C SER A 118 2.15 5.34 -5.69
N VAL A 119 2.26 5.21 -4.37
CA VAL A 119 1.29 4.49 -3.54
C VAL A 119 -0.04 5.24 -3.43
N VAL A 120 0.01 6.56 -3.26
CA VAL A 120 -1.19 7.40 -3.20
C VAL A 120 -1.92 7.35 -4.54
N TYR A 121 -1.22 7.58 -5.65
CA TYR A 121 -1.84 7.58 -6.98
C TYR A 121 -2.45 6.22 -7.33
N SER A 122 -1.71 5.13 -7.12
CA SER A 122 -2.22 3.79 -7.41
C SER A 122 -3.40 3.39 -6.52
N THR A 123 -3.43 3.82 -5.26
CA THR A 123 -4.56 3.57 -4.35
C THR A 123 -5.79 4.35 -4.78
N VAL A 124 -5.62 5.64 -5.08
CA VAL A 124 -6.70 6.53 -5.49
C VAL A 124 -7.28 6.09 -6.85
N LEU A 125 -6.45 5.75 -7.83
CA LEU A 125 -6.93 5.19 -9.11
C LEU A 125 -7.67 3.86 -8.95
N LYS A 126 -7.24 3.02 -8.01
CA LYS A 126 -7.86 1.70 -7.79
C LYS A 126 -9.26 1.80 -7.18
N HIS A 127 -9.47 2.77 -6.30
CA HIS A 127 -10.69 2.90 -5.50
C HIS A 127 -11.50 4.16 -5.81
N GLY A 128 -11.06 4.94 -6.80
CA GLY A 128 -11.69 6.16 -7.26
C GLY A 128 -12.69 5.90 -8.39
N ASP A 129 -13.27 7.00 -8.85
CA ASP A 129 -14.24 7.07 -9.94
C ASP A 129 -13.61 7.66 -11.21
N GLY A 130 -14.42 7.90 -12.25
CA GLY A 130 -13.94 8.48 -13.51
C GLY A 130 -13.25 9.86 -13.35
N ASN A 131 -13.71 10.68 -12.41
CA ASN A 131 -13.15 12.02 -12.15
C ASN A 131 -11.74 11.95 -11.55
N THR A 132 -11.48 10.88 -10.80
CA THR A 132 -10.16 10.60 -10.21
C THR A 132 -9.11 10.35 -11.29
N LEU A 133 -9.47 9.62 -12.36
CA LEU A 133 -8.56 9.34 -13.48
C LEU A 133 -8.19 10.62 -14.23
N GLU A 134 -9.16 11.49 -14.50
CA GLU A 134 -8.93 12.76 -15.19
C GLU A 134 -7.99 13.68 -14.40
N SER A 135 -8.18 13.76 -13.08
CA SER A 135 -7.31 14.54 -12.18
C SER A 135 -5.86 14.03 -12.18
N VAL A 136 -5.66 12.71 -12.18
CA VAL A 136 -4.31 12.11 -12.28
C VAL A 136 -3.68 12.39 -13.65
N MET A 137 -4.46 12.28 -14.73
CA MET A 137 -3.98 12.58 -16.08
C MET A 137 -3.58 14.06 -16.24
N GLN A 138 -4.31 14.98 -15.62
CA GLN A 138 -3.98 16.40 -15.65
C GLN A 138 -2.66 16.69 -14.92
N LEU A 139 -2.48 16.13 -13.72
CA LEU A 139 -1.21 16.25 -12.97
C LEU A 139 -0.02 15.66 -13.75
N LEU A 140 -0.20 14.54 -14.45
CA LEU A 140 0.86 13.96 -15.29
C LEU A 140 1.23 14.87 -16.46
N LYS A 141 0.24 15.46 -17.15
CA LYS A 141 0.50 16.41 -18.24
C LYS A 141 1.22 17.67 -17.78
N GLU A 142 0.86 18.18 -16.59
CA GLU A 142 1.51 19.36 -16.01
C GLU A 142 2.96 19.04 -15.59
N ALA A 143 3.23 17.83 -15.10
CA ALA A 143 4.58 17.41 -14.77
C ALA A 143 5.49 17.31 -16.01
N ASP A 144 5.00 16.74 -17.12
CA ASP A 144 5.75 16.64 -18.38
C ASP A 144 6.07 18.02 -18.97
N LEU A 145 5.17 18.99 -18.83
CA LEU A 145 5.37 20.38 -19.31
C LEU A 145 6.43 21.16 -18.54
N HIS A 146 6.85 20.69 -17.36
CA HIS A 146 7.89 21.30 -16.55
C HIS A 146 9.28 20.66 -16.77
N GLU A 147 9.38 19.64 -17.61
CA GLU A 147 10.65 18.99 -18.00
C GLU A 147 11.23 19.50 -19.34
N ASP A 148 10.51 20.38 -20.06
CA ASP A 148 10.95 21.10 -21.28
C ASP A 148 11.38 22.56 -20.98
#